data_AF-A0ABD1BUH7-F1
#
_entry.id   AF-A0ABD1BUH7-F1
#
_cell.length_a   1.000
_cell.length_b   1.000
_cell.length_c   1.000
_cell.angle_alpha   90.00
_cell.angle_beta   90.00
_cell.angle_gamma   90.00
#
_symmetry.space_group_name_H-M   'P 1'
#
loop_
_entity.id
_entity.type
_entity.pdbx_description
1 polymer ?
#
loop_
_entity_poly.entity_id
_entity_poly.type
_entity_poly.pdbx_seq_one_letter_code
_entity_poly.pdbx_strand_id
1 'polypeptide(L)'
;MESTAMYGGLETVHHQHDCRENQCTSALVTHIKAPVHLVWSLVRRFDQPQKYKPFVSRCTVIGDTEIGSLREVNVKSGLPATTSTERLELLDDEEHILGIKIIGGDHRLKNYSSIVTVHPEIIEGRAGTMVIESFVVDVPHGNTKDETCFFVEALISCNLKSLANVSERLASQDI
;
A
#
# COMPACT_ATOMS: atom_id res chain seq x y z
N MET A 1 -7.87 -15.79 13.63
CA MET A 1 -9.08 -15.01 13.93
C MET A 1 -8.89 -14.38 15.30
N GLU A 2 -8.07 -13.32 15.38
CA GLU A 2 -7.87 -12.45 16.54
C GLU A 2 -6.75 -11.46 16.16
N SER A 3 -7.14 -10.30 15.64
CA SER A 3 -6.27 -9.11 15.50
C SER A 3 -7.10 -7.85 15.18
N THR A 4 -8.37 -8.00 14.79
CA THR A 4 -9.20 -6.87 14.33
C THR A 4 -9.89 -6.10 15.46
N ALA A 5 -9.68 -6.46 16.74
CA ALA A 5 -10.42 -5.88 17.85
C ALA A 5 -9.57 -4.96 18.74
N MET A 6 -8.90 -3.94 18.17
CA MET A 6 -8.27 -2.87 18.98
C MET A 6 -8.28 -1.46 18.35
N TYR A 7 -8.89 -1.23 17.17
CA TYR A 7 -8.92 0.09 16.53
C TYR A 7 -10.34 0.44 16.09
N GLY A 8 -10.74 1.71 16.21
CA GLY A 8 -12.12 2.19 16.31
C GLY A 8 -13.04 1.78 15.14
N GLY A 9 -14.31 1.55 15.46
CA GLY A 9 -15.31 0.91 14.61
C GLY A 9 -15.74 1.60 13.30
N LEU A 10 -15.01 2.62 12.82
CA LEU A 10 -15.26 3.27 11.52
C LEU A 10 -14.12 3.03 10.51
N GLU A 11 -12.90 2.76 10.98
CA GLU A 11 -11.67 2.73 10.17
C GLU A 11 -11.49 1.42 9.40
N THR A 12 -12.27 0.38 9.74
CA THR A 12 -12.06 -0.99 9.25
C THR A 12 -12.89 -1.35 8.02
N VAL A 13 -13.87 -0.54 7.62
CA VAL A 13 -14.81 -0.90 6.53
C VAL A 13 -14.09 -1.07 5.20
N HIS A 14 -13.16 -0.17 4.88
CA HIS A 14 -12.38 -0.22 3.63
C HIS A 14 -11.38 -1.39 3.59
N HIS A 15 -11.09 -2.01 4.73
CA HIS A 15 -10.13 -3.10 4.83
C HIS A 15 -10.81 -4.48 5.00
N GLN A 16 -12.14 -4.55 4.89
CA GLN A 16 -12.88 -5.81 4.80
C GLN A 16 -12.90 -6.29 3.35
N HIS A 17 -12.22 -7.40 3.08
CA HIS A 17 -12.17 -8.03 1.76
C HIS A 17 -13.00 -9.31 1.74
N ASP A 18 -13.93 -9.42 0.79
CA ASP A 18 -14.65 -10.66 0.49
C ASP A 18 -13.69 -11.65 -0.20
N CYS A 19 -12.95 -12.39 0.61
CA CYS A 19 -11.91 -13.31 0.16
C CYS A 19 -12.50 -14.64 -0.31
N ARG A 20 -12.23 -15.02 -1.56
CA ARG A 20 -12.64 -16.32 -2.13
C ARG A 20 -11.80 -17.46 -1.55
N GLU A 21 -12.26 -18.70 -1.75
CA GLU A 21 -11.55 -19.90 -1.28
C GLU A 21 -10.10 -19.99 -1.79
N ASN A 22 -9.84 -19.55 -3.02
CA ASN A 22 -8.51 -19.55 -3.64
C ASN A 22 -7.72 -18.25 -3.43
N GLN A 23 -8.17 -17.37 -2.55
CA GLN A 23 -7.54 -16.09 -2.26
C GLN A 23 -7.01 -16.04 -0.83
N CYS A 24 -6.12 -15.10 -0.59
CA CYS A 24 -5.69 -14.70 0.74
C CYS A 24 -5.72 -13.17 0.89
N THR A 25 -5.83 -12.72 2.14
CA THR A 25 -5.93 -11.31 2.51
C THR A 25 -5.24 -11.09 3.85
N SER A 26 -4.65 -9.91 4.02
CA SER A 26 -4.11 -9.44 5.29
C SER A 26 -4.12 -7.91 5.34
N ALA A 27 -3.88 -7.35 6.51
CA ALA A 27 -3.78 -5.92 6.76
C ALA A 27 -2.59 -5.62 7.67
N LEU A 28 -1.78 -4.64 7.32
CA LEU A 28 -0.66 -4.15 8.13
C LEU A 28 -0.96 -2.73 8.61
N VAL A 29 -0.55 -2.45 9.84
CA VAL A 29 -0.65 -1.13 10.47
C VAL A 29 0.76 -0.61 10.74
N THR A 30 0.98 0.67 10.53
CA THR A 30 2.22 1.36 10.91
C THR A 30 1.90 2.75 11.43
N HIS A 31 2.56 3.13 12.52
CA HIS A 31 2.46 4.45 13.13
C HIS A 31 3.70 5.26 12.75
N ILE A 32 3.50 6.48 12.27
CA ILE A 32 4.54 7.34 11.71
C ILE A 32 4.58 8.65 12.48
N LYS A 33 5.76 9.05 12.96
CA LYS A 33 5.97 10.33 13.67
C LYS A 33 6.07 11.51 12.71
N ALA A 34 5.06 11.67 11.85
CA ALA A 34 4.91 12.77 10.91
C ALA A 34 3.42 13.16 10.77
N PRO A 35 3.10 14.44 10.48
CA PRO A 35 1.73 14.86 10.20
C PRO A 35 1.09 14.17 9.00
N VAL A 36 -0.23 13.96 9.08
CA VAL A 36 -1.05 13.27 8.06
C VAL A 36 -0.86 13.82 6.64
N HIS A 37 -0.80 15.15 6.49
CA HIS A 37 -0.67 15.79 5.18
C HIS A 37 0.67 15.47 4.50
N LEU A 38 1.76 15.31 5.27
CA LEU A 38 3.06 14.92 4.73
C LEU A 38 3.03 13.46 4.27
N VAL A 39 2.51 12.56 5.10
CA VAL A 39 2.39 11.13 4.77
C VAL A 39 1.49 10.94 3.54
N TRP A 40 0.32 11.59 3.52
CA TRP A 40 -0.61 11.53 2.41
C TRP A 40 0.00 12.08 1.12
N SER A 41 0.79 13.16 1.18
CA SER A 41 1.48 13.73 0.02
C SER A 41 2.42 12.73 -0.68
N LEU A 42 2.91 11.70 0.02
CA LEU A 42 3.70 10.62 -0.53
C LEU A 42 2.81 9.47 -1.02
N VAL A 43 1.86 9.03 -0.20
CA VAL A 43 0.97 7.89 -0.49
C VAL A 43 0.15 8.15 -1.75
N ARG A 44 -0.46 9.33 -1.87
CA ARG A 44 -1.35 9.70 -3.00
C ARG A 44 -0.66 9.76 -4.36
N ARG A 45 0.68 9.73 -4.42
CA ARG A 45 1.46 9.84 -5.66
C ARG A 45 1.44 8.52 -6.42
N PHE A 46 0.32 8.25 -7.07
CA PHE A 46 0.16 7.11 -7.97
C PHE A 46 1.23 7.09 -9.07
N ASP A 47 1.68 8.25 -9.53
CA ASP A 47 2.72 8.41 -10.55
C ASP A 47 4.15 8.20 -10.04
N GLN A 48 4.40 8.36 -8.73
CA GLN A 48 5.73 8.31 -8.13
C GLN A 48 5.84 7.33 -6.94
N PRO A 49 5.45 6.04 -7.09
CA PRO A 49 5.55 5.07 -6.01
C PRO A 49 6.98 4.89 -5.49
N GLN A 50 8.01 5.10 -6.32
CA GLN A 50 9.42 5.00 -5.95
C GLN A 50 9.85 5.96 -4.84
N LYS A 51 9.05 6.99 -4.53
CA LYS A 51 9.32 7.89 -3.41
C LYS A 51 9.35 7.16 -2.06
N TYR A 52 8.58 6.09 -1.92
CA TYR A 52 8.58 5.29 -0.69
C TYR A 52 8.61 3.77 -0.93
N LYS A 53 8.24 3.25 -2.11
CA LYS A 53 8.31 1.82 -2.42
C LYS A 53 9.73 1.45 -2.88
N PRO A 54 10.55 0.80 -2.03
CA PRO A 54 11.99 0.71 -2.25
C PRO A 54 12.40 -0.21 -3.41
N PHE A 55 11.50 -1.09 -3.86
CA PHE A 55 11.76 -2.02 -4.94
C PHE A 55 11.39 -1.49 -6.33
N VAL A 56 10.78 -0.31 -6.41
CA VAL A 56 10.46 0.33 -7.68
C VAL A 56 11.72 1.04 -8.22
N SER A 57 12.09 0.74 -9.46
CA SER A 57 13.18 1.42 -10.17
C SER A 57 12.64 2.54 -11.06
N ARG A 58 11.46 2.35 -11.68
CA ARG A 58 10.82 3.32 -12.55
C ARG A 58 9.30 3.16 -12.51
N CYS A 59 8.58 4.25 -12.67
CA CYS A 59 7.14 4.29 -12.86
C CYS A 59 6.83 5.16 -14.08
N THR A 60 5.98 4.66 -14.97
CA THR A 60 5.48 5.40 -16.13
C THR A 60 3.95 5.37 -16.10
N VAL A 61 3.30 6.53 -16.02
CA VAL A 61 1.83 6.62 -16.08
C VAL A 61 1.38 6.69 -17.54
N ILE A 62 0.29 6.00 -17.84
CA ILE A 62 -0.38 6.03 -19.15
C ILE A 62 -1.67 6.83 -18.98
N GLY A 63 -1.71 8.01 -19.58
CA GLY A 63 -2.83 8.95 -19.47
C GLY A 63 -2.65 9.94 -18.31
N ASP A 64 -3.76 10.56 -17.90
CA ASP A 64 -3.80 11.47 -16.75
C ASP A 64 -3.72 10.69 -15.43
N THR A 65 -3.65 11.37 -14.28
CA THR A 65 -3.60 10.71 -12.95
C THR A 65 -4.96 10.78 -12.28
N GLU A 66 -5.95 10.14 -12.90
CA GLU A 66 -7.34 10.05 -12.43
C GLU A 66 -7.75 8.58 -12.19
N ILE A 67 -8.93 8.36 -11.58
CA ILE A 67 -9.43 7.00 -11.35
C ILE A 67 -9.59 6.29 -12.70
N GLY A 68 -9.08 5.06 -12.78
CA GLY A 68 -9.01 4.26 -14.00
C GLY A 68 -7.66 4.35 -14.73
N SER A 69 -6.82 5.33 -14.41
CA SER A 69 -5.48 5.48 -15.00
C SER A 69 -4.58 4.32 -14.68
N LEU A 70 -3.65 4.06 -15.61
CA LEU A 70 -2.69 2.95 -15.50
C LEU A 70 -1.30 3.48 -15.23
N ARG A 71 -0.52 2.70 -14.48
CA ARG A 71 0.94 2.86 -14.40
C ARG A 71 1.64 1.56 -14.72
N GLU A 72 2.76 1.67 -15.40
CA GLU A 72 3.73 0.60 -15.55
C GLU A 72 4.87 0.82 -14.55
N VAL A 73 5.01 -0.12 -13.62
CA VAL A 73 6.04 -0.15 -12.59
C VAL A 73 7.11 -1.12 -13.03
N ASN A 74 8.35 -0.64 -13.14
CA ASN A 74 9.52 -1.49 -13.26
C ASN A 74 10.12 -1.67 -11.87
N VAL A 75 10.49 -2.90 -11.53
CA VAL A 75 11.15 -3.20 -10.27
C VAL A 75 12.67 -3.24 -10.43
N LYS A 76 13.40 -3.24 -9.30
CA LYS A 76 14.86 -3.32 -9.29
C LYS A 76 15.36 -4.70 -9.72
N SER A 77 16.54 -4.74 -10.33
CA SER A 77 17.23 -5.98 -10.74
C SER A 77 17.48 -6.92 -9.55
N GLY A 78 17.44 -8.23 -9.80
CA GLY A 78 17.65 -9.27 -8.78
C GLY A 78 16.36 -9.72 -8.08
N LEU A 79 15.22 -9.14 -8.45
CA LEU A 79 13.90 -9.65 -8.08
C LEU A 79 13.36 -10.62 -9.15
N PRO A 80 12.48 -11.56 -8.78
CA PRO A 80 11.92 -12.52 -9.73
C PRO A 80 11.04 -11.90 -10.83
N ALA A 81 10.43 -10.75 -10.52
CA ALA A 81 9.61 -9.98 -11.45
C ALA A 81 10.40 -8.81 -12.01
N THR A 82 9.97 -8.29 -13.16
CA THR A 82 10.56 -7.10 -13.79
C THR A 82 9.53 -5.98 -13.93
N THR A 83 8.24 -6.31 -14.13
CA THR A 83 7.20 -5.32 -14.43
C THR A 83 5.86 -5.64 -13.76
N SER A 84 5.11 -4.58 -13.45
CA SER A 84 3.73 -4.62 -12.96
C SER A 84 2.92 -3.53 -13.65
N THR A 85 1.76 -3.88 -14.19
CA THR A 85 0.79 -2.91 -14.73
C THR A 85 -0.35 -2.75 -13.75
N GLU A 86 -0.51 -1.55 -13.22
CA GLU A 86 -1.40 -1.27 -12.10
C GLU A 86 -2.42 -0.20 -12.49
N ARG A 87 -3.65 -0.35 -12.02
CA ARG A 87 -4.74 0.61 -12.19
C ARG A 87 -5.02 1.33 -10.88
N LEU A 88 -5.26 2.63 -10.97
CA LEU A 88 -5.83 3.42 -9.87
C LEU A 88 -7.33 3.15 -9.77
N GLU A 89 -7.78 2.55 -8.68
CA GLU A 89 -9.19 2.19 -8.46
C GLU A 89 -9.90 3.19 -7.53
N LEU A 90 -9.16 3.78 -6.60
CA LEU A 90 -9.70 4.74 -5.64
C LEU A 90 -8.63 5.78 -5.31
N LEU A 91 -9.03 7.05 -5.28
CA LEU A 91 -8.22 8.15 -4.77
C LEU A 91 -9.16 9.17 -4.12
N ASP A 92 -9.16 9.21 -2.80
CA ASP A 92 -9.93 10.14 -2.00
C ASP A 92 -8.97 11.02 -1.20
N ASP A 93 -8.87 12.30 -1.57
CA ASP A 93 -8.00 13.26 -0.90
C ASP A 93 -8.58 13.82 0.39
N GLU A 94 -9.90 13.72 0.59
CA GLU A 94 -10.57 14.20 1.81
C GLU A 94 -10.45 13.15 2.92
N GLU A 95 -10.71 11.88 2.60
CA GLU A 95 -10.64 10.75 3.53
C GLU A 95 -9.27 10.04 3.52
N HIS A 96 -8.32 10.52 2.70
CA HIS A 96 -6.97 9.97 2.53
C HIS A 96 -6.93 8.46 2.21
N ILE A 97 -7.64 8.07 1.14
CA ILE A 97 -7.77 6.68 0.71
C ILE A 97 -7.16 6.49 -0.67
N LEU A 98 -6.28 5.50 -0.81
CA LEU A 98 -5.72 5.06 -2.08
C LEU A 98 -6.05 3.58 -2.32
N GLY A 99 -6.67 3.27 -3.45
CA GLY A 99 -6.90 1.90 -3.90
C GLY A 99 -6.23 1.63 -5.24
N ILE A 100 -5.51 0.53 -5.34
CA ILE A 100 -4.89 0.08 -6.60
C ILE A 100 -5.21 -1.38 -6.88
N LYS A 101 -5.17 -1.74 -8.16
CA LYS A 101 -5.29 -3.12 -8.62
C LYS A 101 -4.20 -3.46 -9.62
N ILE A 102 -3.59 -4.63 -9.48
CA ILE A 102 -2.67 -5.12 -10.51
C ILE A 102 -3.49 -5.82 -11.60
N ILE A 103 -3.33 -5.34 -12.83
CA ILE A 103 -4.05 -5.85 -14.01
C ILE A 103 -3.15 -6.60 -15.00
N GLY A 104 -1.82 -6.53 -14.81
CA GLY A 104 -0.84 -7.19 -15.66
C GLY A 104 0.56 -7.15 -15.04
N GLY A 105 1.53 -7.81 -15.68
CA GLY A 105 2.90 -7.94 -15.20
C GLY A 105 3.43 -9.37 -15.35
N ASP A 106 4.70 -9.56 -15.01
CA ASP A 106 5.40 -10.87 -15.10
C ASP A 106 5.48 -11.62 -13.76
N HIS A 107 4.81 -11.10 -12.73
CA HIS A 107 4.71 -11.74 -11.41
C HIS A 107 3.49 -12.65 -11.28
N ARG A 108 3.45 -13.48 -10.22
CA ARG A 108 2.37 -14.44 -9.95
C ARG A 108 1.18 -13.85 -9.16
N LEU A 109 1.23 -12.57 -8.77
CA LEU A 109 0.20 -11.89 -7.96
C LEU A 109 -1.06 -11.52 -8.77
N LYS A 110 -1.83 -12.53 -9.20
CA LYS A 110 -3.06 -12.32 -9.97
C LYS A 110 -4.18 -11.75 -9.09
N ASN A 111 -4.98 -10.87 -9.67
CA ASN A 111 -6.10 -10.21 -9.00
C ASN A 111 -5.72 -9.51 -7.68
N TYR A 112 -4.47 -9.09 -7.55
CA TYR A 112 -4.03 -8.30 -6.41
C TYR A 112 -4.79 -6.97 -6.39
N SER A 113 -5.41 -6.67 -5.26
CA SER A 113 -6.04 -5.38 -4.97
C SER A 113 -5.55 -4.92 -3.61
N SER A 114 -5.12 -3.67 -3.49
CA SER A 114 -4.67 -3.08 -2.24
C SER A 114 -5.40 -1.77 -1.95
N ILE A 115 -5.69 -1.55 -0.67
CA ILE A 115 -6.26 -0.31 -0.14
C ILE A 115 -5.34 0.20 0.96
N VAL A 116 -4.94 1.45 0.85
CA VAL A 116 -4.18 2.21 1.85
C VAL A 116 -5.09 3.31 2.40
N THR A 117 -5.20 3.40 3.72
CA THR A 117 -5.85 4.53 4.40
C THR A 117 -4.85 5.21 5.33
N VAL A 118 -4.98 6.52 5.51
CA VAL A 118 -4.03 7.35 6.26
C VAL A 118 -4.79 8.23 7.24
N HIS A 119 -4.59 8.00 8.54
CA HIS A 119 -5.38 8.61 9.60
C HIS A 119 -4.51 9.50 10.49
N PRO A 120 -4.97 10.71 10.85
CA PRO A 120 -4.26 11.52 11.84
C PRO A 120 -4.32 10.85 13.22
N GLU A 121 -3.20 10.89 13.95
CA GLU A 121 -3.15 10.44 15.35
C GLU A 121 -2.22 11.35 16.18
N ILE A 122 -2.18 11.12 17.49
CA ILE A 122 -1.25 11.81 18.39
C ILE A 122 -0.25 10.78 18.95
N ILE A 123 1.03 10.96 18.65
CA ILE A 123 2.12 10.11 19.13
C ILE A 123 3.01 10.96 20.03
N GLU A 124 3.16 10.56 21.30
CA GLU A 124 4.02 11.26 22.27
C GLU A 124 3.72 12.77 22.39
N GLY A 125 2.44 13.14 22.28
CA GLY A 125 1.98 14.52 22.37
C GLY A 125 2.23 15.37 21.11
N ARG A 126 2.66 14.75 20.01
CA ARG A 126 2.89 15.41 18.71
C ARG A 126 1.97 14.83 17.63
N ALA A 127 1.74 15.61 16.57
CA ALA A 127 1.02 15.13 15.39
C ALA A 127 1.75 13.93 14.76
N GLY A 128 1.04 12.81 14.64
CA GLY A 128 1.49 11.58 14.00
C GLY A 128 0.45 11.07 13.01
N THR A 129 0.73 9.92 12.42
CA THR A 129 -0.12 9.31 11.40
C THR A 129 -0.16 7.79 11.54
N MET A 130 -1.36 7.22 11.59
CA MET A 130 -1.58 5.78 11.46
C MET A 130 -1.88 5.45 10.00
N VAL A 131 -1.11 4.54 9.42
CA VAL A 131 -1.31 4.03 8.06
C VAL A 131 -1.74 2.58 8.12
N ILE A 132 -2.81 2.24 7.41
CA ILE A 132 -3.28 0.87 7.25
C ILE A 132 -3.21 0.51 5.77
N GLU A 133 -2.49 -0.56 5.42
CA GLU A 133 -2.50 -1.13 4.06
C GLU A 133 -3.02 -2.56 4.14
N SER A 134 -4.10 -2.86 3.43
CA SER A 134 -4.65 -4.21 3.30
C SER A 134 -4.73 -4.63 1.85
N PHE A 135 -4.71 -5.93 1.62
CA PHE A 135 -4.78 -6.49 0.27
C PHE A 135 -5.65 -7.75 0.20
N VAL A 136 -6.06 -8.09 -1.01
CA VAL A 136 -6.54 -9.41 -1.40
C VAL A 136 -5.81 -9.85 -2.67
N VAL A 137 -5.47 -11.13 -2.78
CA VAL A 137 -4.75 -11.68 -3.94
C VAL A 137 -5.09 -13.15 -4.15
N ASP A 138 -5.03 -13.62 -5.39
CA ASP A 138 -5.13 -15.04 -5.71
C ASP A 138 -3.89 -15.80 -5.22
N VAL A 139 -4.11 -16.97 -4.64
CA VAL A 139 -3.05 -17.92 -4.29
C VAL A 139 -2.56 -18.60 -5.57
N PRO A 140 -1.27 -18.44 -5.95
CA PRO A 140 -0.73 -19.10 -7.12
C PRO A 140 -0.76 -20.63 -6.98
N HIS A 141 -0.99 -21.34 -8.09
CA HIS A 141 -0.90 -22.81 -8.08
C HIS A 141 0.46 -23.27 -7.55
N GLY A 142 0.44 -24.21 -6.60
CA GLY A 142 1.63 -24.74 -5.93
C GLY A 142 2.09 -23.94 -4.71
N ASN A 143 1.37 -22.88 -4.32
CA ASN A 143 1.60 -22.16 -3.06
C ASN A 143 0.45 -22.35 -2.08
N THR A 144 0.76 -22.20 -0.80
CA THR A 144 -0.26 -22.09 0.25
C THR A 144 -0.73 -20.66 0.42
N LYS A 145 -1.86 -20.46 1.11
CA LYS A 145 -2.34 -19.13 1.51
C LYS A 145 -1.30 -18.40 2.36
N ASP A 146 -0.70 -19.11 3.32
CA ASP A 146 0.25 -18.53 4.27
C ASP A 146 1.54 -18.07 3.58
N GLU A 147 2.08 -18.88 2.66
CA GLU A 147 3.25 -18.50 1.85
C GLU A 147 2.98 -17.25 1.02
N THR A 148 1.79 -17.19 0.39
CA THR A 148 1.39 -16.06 -0.46
C THR A 148 1.18 -14.80 0.38
N CYS A 149 0.46 -14.91 1.51
CA CYS A 149 0.29 -13.81 2.44
C CYS A 149 1.64 -13.31 2.93
N PHE A 150 2.49 -14.19 3.46
CA PHE A 150 3.80 -13.83 4.00
C PHE A 150 4.65 -13.08 2.97
N PHE A 151 4.67 -13.53 1.72
CA PHE A 151 5.40 -12.85 0.65
C PHE A 151 4.87 -11.43 0.41
N VAL A 152 3.56 -11.25 0.33
CA VAL A 152 2.94 -9.95 0.09
C VAL A 152 3.10 -9.02 1.30
N GLU A 153 2.91 -9.54 2.51
CA GLU A 153 3.13 -8.82 3.77
C GLU A 153 4.58 -8.33 3.89
N ALA A 154 5.57 -9.12 3.45
CA ALA A 154 6.97 -8.70 3.43
C ALA A 154 7.19 -7.50 2.51
N LEU A 155 6.58 -7.50 1.31
CA LEU A 155 6.66 -6.37 0.37
C LEU A 155 6.00 -5.10 0.95
N ILE A 156 4.79 -5.24 1.52
CA ILE A 156 4.07 -4.13 2.16
C ILE A 156 4.86 -3.61 3.37
N SER A 157 5.40 -4.49 4.21
CA SER A 157 6.22 -4.12 5.36
C SER A 157 7.44 -3.30 4.95
N CYS A 158 8.13 -3.68 3.86
CA CYS A 158 9.23 -2.89 3.31
C CYS A 158 8.76 -1.50 2.82
N ASN A 159 7.61 -1.42 2.16
CA ASN A 159 7.04 -0.15 1.71
C ASN A 159 6.69 0.77 2.90
N LEU A 160 5.98 0.25 3.91
CA LEU A 160 5.55 1.03 5.08
C LEU A 160 6.73 1.48 5.94
N LYS A 161 7.77 0.64 6.12
CA LYS A 161 9.02 1.04 6.81
C LYS A 161 9.72 2.18 6.08
N SER A 162 9.78 2.11 4.76
CA SER A 162 10.39 3.15 3.92
C SER A 162 9.55 4.43 3.94
N LEU A 163 8.21 4.33 3.89
CA LEU A 163 7.29 5.45 4.04
C LEU A 163 7.48 6.17 5.38
N ALA A 164 7.55 5.42 6.49
CA ALA A 164 7.81 5.98 7.81
C ALA A 164 9.13 6.76 7.83
N ASN A 165 10.22 6.11 7.40
CA ASN A 165 11.55 6.74 7.38
C ASN A 165 11.60 8.01 6.53
N VAL A 166 10.98 8.03 5.35
CA VAL A 166 10.96 9.21 4.47
C VAL A 166 10.10 10.32 5.08
N SER A 167 8.92 9.97 5.61
CA SER A 167 7.98 10.95 6.17
C SER A 167 8.54 11.62 7.43
N GLU A 168 9.14 10.85 8.33
CA GLU A 168 9.74 11.38 9.57
C GLU A 168 10.95 12.28 9.27
N ARG A 169 11.73 11.93 8.25
CA ARG A 169 12.82 12.80 7.76
C ARG A 169 12.29 14.12 7.21
N LEU A 170 11.22 14.11 6.41
CA LEU A 170 10.61 15.34 5.91
C LEU A 170 10.06 16.19 7.07
N ALA A 171 9.34 15.57 8.00
CA ALA A 171 8.83 16.25 9.18
C ALA A 171 9.93 16.87 10.06
N SER A 172 11.13 16.29 10.10
CA SER A 172 12.28 16.87 10.81
C SER A 172 12.95 18.05 10.09
N GLN A 173 12.72 18.19 8.78
CA GLN A 173 13.27 19.27 7.94
C GLN A 173 12.33 20.47 7.81
N ASP A 174 11.03 20.26 8.06
CA ASP A 174 9.99 21.30 8.09
C ASP A 174 9.91 22.04 9.45
N ILE A 175 10.84 21.76 10.38
CA ILE A 175 10.99 22.43 11.69
C ILE A 175 12.05 23.53 11.62
#